data_AF-A0A2K2CH86-F1
#
_entry.id   AF-A0A2K2CH86-F1
#
_cell.length_a   1.000
_cell.length_b   1.000
_cell.length_c   1.000
_cell.angle_alpha   90.00
_cell.angle_beta   90.00
_cell.angle_gamma   90.00
#
_symmetry.space_group_name_H-M   'P 1'
#
loop_
_entity.id
_entity.type
_entity.pdbx_description
1 polymer ?
#
loop_
_entity_poly.entity_id
_entity_poly.type
_entity_poly.pdbx_seq_one_letter_code
_entity_poly.pdbx_strand_id
1 'polypeptide(L)'
;MAGGGRVRFNVGGQLFETTTTTHANAGRDSMLGALLDSSWNVPCASSAGGAEQPAEYFIDRNPACFAVLLDLLRTGSLHVPPQLPEKLLYREALYYGLLDHVRSARRGAFDGDRLRLASSVPGRAPGDGTAIRPAPDGGLCVAHGGSVRVYNWMLDERRPVSLDHYSQVNAAAYLDAATLPVAVREKKRLLGNGTRDDGGGMAAFSAASGDLRHRFRVQHARQPKPFTAGALAFHGSSGRIFASCKGRLNEHGVGVWDSATGEQADFFYEPPGCALGDADRLQWLDAASALMVATLFPKTDNCSIGLLDFRDKSVAWSWSDAGTAEDKRVLHAIAMDDERSVCVINQTTACGVRWSSRSKLMNRKAPGEESCYPKLATHGGQLFSSMNDSISVFSGPEHVLTSTLRRSYGGPICDFSIGGDRLFVLHNEENVFDVWETPPPPII
;
A
#
# COMPACT_ATOMS: atom_id res chain seq x y z
N MET A 1 16.17 -35.47 -25.44
CA MET A 1 14.82 -36.06 -25.61
C MET A 1 14.35 -36.56 -24.26
N ALA A 2 13.46 -35.82 -23.59
CA ALA A 2 12.81 -36.25 -22.35
C ALA A 2 11.33 -36.43 -22.68
N GLY A 3 10.80 -37.64 -22.49
CA GLY A 3 9.44 -38.00 -22.87
C GLY A 3 8.42 -37.09 -22.21
N GLY A 4 7.57 -36.47 -23.01
CA GLY A 4 6.43 -35.67 -22.55
C GLY A 4 5.41 -36.58 -21.87
N GLY A 5 5.61 -36.83 -20.57
CA GLY A 5 4.64 -37.55 -19.75
C GLY A 5 3.32 -36.80 -19.71
N ARG A 6 2.20 -37.54 -19.76
CA ARG A 6 0.86 -37.01 -19.55
C ARG A 6 0.43 -37.26 -18.11
N VAL A 7 -0.35 -36.33 -17.56
CA VAL A 7 -0.92 -36.41 -16.21
C VAL A 7 -2.43 -36.28 -16.33
N ARG A 8 -3.17 -37.04 -15.53
CA ARG A 8 -4.63 -37.00 -15.47
C ARG A 8 -5.10 -36.49 -14.12
N PHE A 9 -6.03 -35.53 -14.15
CA PHE A 9 -6.70 -34.99 -12.98
C PHE A 9 -8.18 -35.27 -13.09
N ASN A 10 -8.75 -35.86 -12.05
CA ASN A 10 -10.18 -36.01 -11.90
C ASN A 10 -10.67 -34.97 -10.90
N VAL A 11 -11.20 -33.86 -11.40
CA VAL A 11 -11.61 -32.72 -10.57
C VAL A 11 -13.12 -32.73 -10.43
N GLY A 12 -13.63 -33.01 -9.23
CA GLY A 12 -15.07 -33.06 -8.96
C GLY A 12 -15.85 -34.04 -9.86
N GLY A 13 -15.19 -35.11 -10.35
CA GLY A 13 -15.77 -36.10 -11.25
C GLY A 13 -15.53 -35.85 -12.74
N GLN A 14 -14.90 -34.73 -13.12
CA GLN A 14 -14.53 -34.44 -14.51
C GLN A 14 -13.05 -34.72 -14.76
N LEU A 15 -12.77 -35.52 -15.79
CA LEU A 15 -11.40 -35.88 -16.17
C LEU A 15 -10.75 -34.80 -17.04
N PHE A 16 -9.56 -34.38 -16.66
CA PHE A 16 -8.68 -33.47 -17.37
C PHE A 16 -7.35 -34.16 -17.67
N GLU A 17 -6.88 -34.08 -18.91
CA GLU A 17 -5.57 -34.59 -19.31
C GLU A 17 -4.66 -33.42 -19.72
N THR A 18 -3.43 -33.41 -19.22
CA THR A 18 -2.45 -32.36 -19.52
C THR A 18 -1.02 -32.92 -19.59
N THR A 19 -0.08 -32.10 -20.06
CA THR A 19 1.33 -32.47 -20.11
C THR A 19 2.04 -32.13 -18.81
N THR A 20 3.08 -32.90 -18.48
CA THR A 20 4.02 -32.58 -17.39
C THR A 20 4.63 -31.17 -17.54
N THR A 21 4.81 -30.67 -18.77
CA THR A 21 5.29 -29.31 -19.03
C THR A 21 4.29 -28.24 -18.60
N THR A 22 3.02 -28.37 -18.98
CA THR A 22 1.95 -27.46 -18.56
C THR A 22 1.81 -27.48 -17.04
N HIS A 23 1.92 -28.66 -16.46
CA HIS A 23 1.85 -28.84 -15.02
C HIS A 23 3.03 -28.16 -14.29
N ALA A 24 4.24 -28.25 -14.85
CA ALA A 24 5.42 -27.57 -14.31
C ALA A 24 5.28 -26.03 -14.31
N ASN A 25 4.48 -25.46 -15.23
CA ASN A 25 4.18 -24.02 -15.23
C ASN A 25 3.45 -23.56 -13.97
N ALA A 26 2.81 -24.46 -13.20
CA ALA A 26 2.19 -24.10 -11.93
C ALA A 26 3.20 -23.61 -10.88
N GLY A 27 4.48 -23.93 -11.05
CA GLY A 27 5.53 -23.66 -10.07
C GLY A 27 5.59 -24.72 -8.97
N ARG A 28 6.79 -24.94 -8.40
CA ARG A 28 7.03 -25.98 -7.38
C ARG A 28 6.32 -25.72 -6.05
N ASP A 29 6.09 -24.45 -5.73
CA ASP A 29 5.46 -24.03 -4.48
C ASP A 29 3.92 -24.08 -4.55
N SER A 30 3.36 -24.43 -5.72
CA SER A 30 1.93 -24.61 -5.89
C SER A 30 1.48 -25.99 -5.42
N MET A 31 0.18 -26.13 -5.10
CA MET A 31 -0.39 -27.44 -4.76
C MET A 31 -0.21 -28.43 -5.91
N LEU A 32 -0.42 -27.97 -7.14
CA LEU A 32 -0.18 -28.78 -8.34
C LEU A 32 1.29 -29.19 -8.40
N GLY A 33 2.25 -28.27 -8.26
CA GLY A 33 3.67 -28.57 -8.21
C GLY A 33 4.05 -29.62 -7.17
N ALA A 34 3.45 -29.57 -5.97
CA ALA A 34 3.66 -30.55 -4.91
C ALA A 34 3.20 -31.98 -5.29
N LEU A 35 2.22 -32.13 -6.18
CA LEU A 35 1.78 -33.44 -6.70
C LEU A 35 2.83 -34.10 -7.61
N LEU A 36 3.82 -33.37 -8.12
CA LEU A 36 4.96 -33.95 -8.85
C LEU A 36 6.07 -34.47 -7.93
N ASP A 37 6.02 -34.18 -6.63
CA ASP A 37 7.02 -34.72 -5.72
C ASP A 37 6.87 -36.24 -5.64
N SER A 38 8.00 -36.92 -5.78
CA SER A 38 8.13 -38.36 -5.59
C SER A 38 7.52 -38.88 -4.28
N SER A 39 7.35 -38.03 -3.25
CA SER A 39 6.66 -38.37 -2.01
C SER A 39 5.14 -38.55 -2.16
N TRP A 40 4.51 -37.92 -3.16
CA TRP A 40 3.08 -38.03 -3.47
C TRP A 40 2.77 -39.07 -4.56
N ASN A 41 3.78 -39.46 -5.34
CA ASN A 41 3.75 -40.67 -6.15
C ASN A 41 3.77 -41.90 -5.23
N VAL A 42 2.73 -42.10 -4.42
CA VAL A 42 2.45 -43.39 -3.81
C VAL A 42 2.32 -44.37 -4.98
N PRO A 43 3.15 -45.41 -5.08
CA PRO A 43 2.95 -46.43 -6.09
C PRO A 43 1.61 -47.09 -5.77
N CYS A 44 0.53 -46.62 -6.40
CA CYS A 44 -0.70 -47.37 -6.45
C CYS A 44 -0.30 -48.72 -7.03
N ALA A 45 -0.44 -49.75 -6.20
CA ALA A 45 0.05 -51.10 -6.43
C ALA A 45 -0.07 -51.44 -7.92
N SER A 46 1.09 -51.66 -8.53
CA SER A 46 1.25 -52.21 -9.86
C SER A 46 0.17 -53.26 -10.11
N SER A 47 -0.83 -52.91 -10.92
CA SER A 47 -1.67 -53.91 -11.55
C SER A 47 -0.73 -54.78 -12.37
N ALA A 48 -0.55 -56.01 -11.90
CA ALA A 48 0.19 -57.04 -12.58
C ALA A 48 -0.45 -57.23 -13.97
N GLY A 49 0.17 -56.62 -14.99
CA GLY A 49 -0.26 -56.76 -16.39
C GLY A 49 -0.34 -55.44 -17.16
N GLY A 50 0.79 -55.01 -17.72
CA GLY A 50 0.89 -54.41 -19.05
C GLY A 50 0.04 -53.17 -19.36
N ALA A 51 0.43 -52.02 -18.80
CA ALA A 51 0.47 -50.68 -19.42
C ALA A 51 0.73 -49.67 -18.30
N GLU A 52 1.73 -48.80 -18.44
CA GLU A 52 1.89 -47.65 -17.54
C GLU A 52 0.66 -46.74 -17.67
N GLN A 53 -0.35 -46.96 -16.83
CA GLN A 53 -1.47 -46.04 -16.76
C GLN A 53 -0.97 -44.74 -16.11
N PRO A 54 -1.19 -43.58 -16.75
CA PRO A 54 -0.81 -42.31 -16.14
C PRO A 54 -1.54 -42.16 -14.81
N ALA A 55 -0.81 -41.80 -13.76
CA ALA A 55 -1.36 -41.57 -12.44
C ALA A 55 -2.55 -40.60 -12.53
N GLU A 56 -3.71 -41.04 -12.06
CA GLU A 56 -4.92 -40.24 -11.97
C GLU A 56 -5.01 -39.65 -10.57
N TYR A 57 -5.03 -38.32 -10.49
CA TYR A 57 -5.16 -37.59 -9.23
C TYR A 57 -6.58 -37.08 -9.07
N PHE A 58 -7.29 -37.60 -8.07
CA PHE A 58 -8.62 -37.10 -7.72
C PHE A 58 -8.51 -35.84 -6.84
N ILE A 59 -9.24 -34.79 -7.22
CA ILE A 59 -9.29 -33.50 -6.54
C ILE A 59 -10.77 -33.13 -6.34
N ASP A 60 -11.22 -33.11 -5.09
CA ASP A 60 -12.62 -32.83 -4.75
C ASP A 60 -12.93 -31.32 -4.79
N ARG A 61 -12.88 -30.72 -5.98
CA ARG A 61 -13.04 -29.27 -6.22
C ARG A 61 -13.85 -28.98 -7.47
N ASN A 62 -14.07 -27.69 -7.77
CA ASN A 62 -14.89 -27.25 -8.89
C ASN A 62 -14.17 -27.42 -10.25
N PRO A 63 -14.66 -28.29 -11.16
CA PRO A 63 -14.02 -28.51 -12.46
C PRO A 63 -14.09 -27.31 -13.41
N ALA A 64 -15.12 -26.47 -13.33
CA ALA A 64 -15.26 -25.30 -14.20
C ALA A 64 -14.18 -24.24 -13.92
N CYS A 65 -13.84 -24.03 -12.64
CA CYS A 65 -12.71 -23.18 -12.27
C CYS A 65 -11.37 -23.81 -12.66
N PHE A 66 -11.22 -25.11 -12.43
CA PHE A 66 -9.99 -25.81 -12.77
C PHE A 66 -9.70 -25.76 -14.28
N ALA A 67 -10.72 -25.87 -15.14
CA ALA A 67 -10.57 -25.71 -16.58
C ALA A 67 -9.91 -24.36 -16.95
N VAL A 68 -10.40 -23.25 -16.37
CA VAL A 68 -9.85 -21.90 -16.59
C VAL A 68 -8.41 -21.80 -16.10
N LEU A 69 -8.11 -22.35 -14.92
CA LEU A 69 -6.75 -22.31 -14.36
C LEU A 69 -5.78 -23.18 -15.17
N LEU A 70 -6.24 -24.32 -15.68
CA LEU A 70 -5.43 -25.17 -16.54
C LEU A 70 -5.14 -24.50 -17.87
N ASP A 71 -6.11 -23.81 -18.47
CA ASP A 71 -5.90 -23.05 -19.70
C ASP A 71 -4.98 -21.84 -19.50
N LEU A 72 -5.05 -21.19 -18.32
CA LEU A 72 -4.06 -20.19 -17.92
C LEU A 72 -2.64 -20.78 -17.90
N LEU A 73 -2.45 -21.98 -17.34
CA LEU A 73 -1.14 -22.64 -17.32
C LEU A 73 -0.66 -23.06 -18.73
N ARG A 74 -1.60 -23.36 -19.64
CA ARG A 74 -1.28 -23.72 -21.04
C ARG A 74 -0.88 -22.51 -21.88
N THR A 75 -1.54 -21.38 -21.69
CA THR A 75 -1.47 -20.23 -22.60
C THR A 75 -0.81 -18.99 -22.00
N GLY A 76 -0.67 -18.93 -20.68
CA GLY A 76 -0.29 -17.71 -19.95
C GLY A 76 -1.37 -16.63 -19.93
N SER A 77 -2.54 -16.87 -20.56
CA SER A 77 -3.62 -15.89 -20.69
C SER A 77 -4.84 -16.32 -19.88
N LEU A 78 -5.45 -15.36 -19.18
CA LEU A 78 -6.63 -15.62 -18.36
C LEU A 78 -7.91 -15.35 -19.16
N HIS A 79 -8.66 -16.41 -19.47
CA HIS A 79 -9.98 -16.30 -20.06
C HIS A 79 -11.05 -16.78 -19.09
N VAL A 80 -11.83 -15.86 -18.53
CA VAL A 80 -12.91 -16.19 -17.57
C VAL A 80 -14.26 -16.18 -18.30
N PRO A 81 -14.98 -17.31 -18.37
CA PRO A 81 -16.33 -17.35 -18.92
C PRO A 81 -17.28 -16.40 -18.16
N PRO A 82 -18.19 -15.67 -18.83
CA PRO A 82 -19.08 -14.70 -18.20
C PRO A 82 -19.95 -15.26 -17.06
N GLN A 83 -20.25 -16.56 -17.11
CA GLN A 83 -21.08 -17.25 -16.12
C GLN A 83 -20.30 -17.65 -14.86
N LEU A 84 -18.96 -17.65 -14.91
CA LEU A 84 -18.13 -18.07 -13.79
C LEU A 84 -17.85 -16.87 -12.87
N PRO A 85 -18.31 -16.86 -11.61
CA PRO A 85 -18.03 -15.77 -10.71
C PRO A 85 -16.53 -15.67 -10.44
N GLU A 86 -15.94 -14.50 -10.69
CA GLU A 86 -14.50 -14.28 -10.49
C GLU A 86 -14.03 -14.63 -9.08
N LYS A 87 -14.81 -14.27 -8.05
CA LYS A 87 -14.47 -14.59 -6.65
C LYS A 87 -14.35 -16.10 -6.40
N LEU A 88 -15.16 -16.91 -7.10
CA LEU A 88 -15.06 -18.36 -7.01
C LEU A 88 -13.75 -18.84 -7.65
N LEU A 89 -13.42 -18.34 -8.85
CA LEU A 89 -12.16 -18.64 -9.53
C LEU A 89 -10.95 -18.29 -8.67
N TYR A 90 -10.96 -17.14 -7.99
CA TYR A 90 -9.85 -16.71 -7.14
C TYR A 90 -9.67 -17.56 -5.88
N ARG A 91 -10.77 -18.05 -5.30
CA ARG A 91 -10.73 -19.02 -4.20
C ARG A 91 -10.14 -20.35 -4.65
N GLU A 92 -10.50 -20.82 -5.84
CA GLU A 92 -9.90 -22.02 -6.43
C GLU A 92 -8.42 -21.78 -6.76
N ALA A 93 -8.07 -20.65 -7.36
CA ALA A 93 -6.67 -20.30 -7.65
C ALA A 93 -5.81 -20.27 -6.39
N LEU A 94 -6.34 -19.74 -5.28
CA LEU A 94 -5.66 -19.79 -3.99
C LEU A 94 -5.46 -21.23 -3.49
N TYR A 95 -6.47 -22.09 -3.62
CA TYR A 95 -6.37 -23.52 -3.26
C TYR A 95 -5.29 -24.25 -4.07
N TYR A 96 -5.21 -23.99 -5.38
CA TYR A 96 -4.21 -24.60 -6.25
C TYR A 96 -2.81 -23.98 -6.14
N GLY A 97 -2.64 -22.87 -5.40
CA GLY A 97 -1.38 -22.12 -5.36
C GLY A 97 -1.09 -21.34 -6.65
N LEU A 98 -2.14 -20.97 -7.40
CA LEU A 98 -2.08 -20.30 -8.70
C LEU A 98 -2.56 -18.84 -8.66
N LEU A 99 -2.78 -18.28 -7.47
CA LEU A 99 -3.35 -16.93 -7.34
C LEU A 99 -2.47 -15.86 -8.00
N ASP A 100 -1.14 -15.98 -7.90
CA ASP A 100 -0.23 -15.00 -8.49
C ASP A 100 -0.17 -15.11 -10.03
N HIS A 101 -0.35 -16.32 -10.59
CA HIS A 101 -0.53 -16.49 -12.03
C HIS A 101 -1.80 -15.78 -12.51
N VAL A 102 -2.90 -15.94 -11.77
CA VAL A 102 -4.16 -15.26 -12.08
C VAL A 102 -4.01 -13.74 -11.99
N ARG A 103 -3.34 -13.23 -10.96
CA ARG A 103 -3.07 -11.79 -10.80
C ARG A 103 -2.24 -11.25 -11.97
N SER A 104 -1.15 -11.93 -12.31
CA SER A 104 -0.25 -11.52 -13.38
C SER A 104 -0.93 -11.56 -14.76
N ALA A 105 -1.80 -12.54 -15.01
CA ALA A 105 -2.49 -12.65 -16.30
C ALA A 105 -3.71 -11.72 -16.41
N ARG A 106 -4.30 -11.31 -15.27
CA ARG A 106 -5.44 -10.40 -15.24
C ARG A 106 -5.05 -8.98 -15.65
N ARG A 107 -3.81 -8.55 -15.41
CA ARG A 107 -3.39 -7.15 -15.52
C ARG A 107 -2.15 -6.98 -16.38
N GLY A 108 -2.08 -5.86 -17.08
CA GLY A 108 -0.84 -5.42 -17.72
C GLY A 108 0.14 -4.86 -16.69
N ALA A 109 1.39 -4.68 -17.11
CA ALA A 109 2.33 -3.84 -16.37
C ALA A 109 1.71 -2.45 -16.14
N PHE A 110 1.89 -1.91 -14.94
CA PHE A 110 1.35 -0.59 -14.59
C PHE A 110 1.91 0.47 -15.55
N ASP A 111 0.99 1.22 -16.15
CA ASP A 111 1.28 2.33 -17.05
C ASP A 111 0.20 3.39 -16.86
N GLY A 112 0.62 4.54 -16.33
CA GLY A 112 -0.23 5.68 -16.03
C GLY A 112 -1.04 6.19 -17.22
N ASP A 113 -0.49 6.07 -18.43
CA ASP A 113 -1.12 6.56 -19.66
C ASP A 113 -2.20 5.61 -20.19
N ARG A 114 -2.23 4.37 -19.68
CA ARG A 114 -3.18 3.33 -20.07
C ARG A 114 -4.15 2.95 -18.97
N LEU A 115 -4.12 3.63 -17.83
CA LEU A 115 -4.99 3.34 -16.69
C LEU A 115 -6.47 3.50 -17.06
N ARG A 116 -7.27 2.54 -16.62
CA ARG A 116 -8.73 2.58 -16.71
C ARG A 116 -9.35 2.33 -15.36
N LEU A 117 -10.46 3.01 -15.07
CA LEU A 117 -11.23 2.78 -13.86
C LEU A 117 -11.76 1.33 -13.88
N ALA A 118 -11.31 0.53 -12.92
CA ALA A 118 -11.69 -0.87 -12.78
C ALA A 118 -12.82 -1.06 -11.75
N SER A 119 -12.78 -0.30 -10.66
CA SER A 119 -13.79 -0.40 -9.60
C SER A 119 -13.91 0.87 -8.78
N SER A 120 -15.04 1.01 -8.12
CA SER A 120 -15.35 2.09 -7.18
C SER A 120 -16.04 1.47 -5.98
N VAL A 121 -15.43 1.63 -4.82
CA VAL A 121 -15.85 0.94 -3.61
C VAL A 121 -16.32 1.97 -2.60
N PRO A 122 -17.61 1.95 -2.21
CA PRO A 122 -18.08 2.79 -1.12
C PRO A 122 -17.47 2.29 0.20
N GLY A 123 -16.79 3.19 0.89
CA GLY A 123 -16.25 2.99 2.21
C GLY A 123 -17.38 2.77 3.21
N ARG A 124 -17.15 1.85 4.15
CA ARG A 124 -18.15 1.46 5.16
C ARG A 124 -17.97 2.19 6.49
N ALA A 125 -17.03 3.13 6.55
CA ALA A 125 -16.74 3.88 7.75
C ALA A 125 -17.70 5.06 7.91
N PRO A 126 -18.16 5.37 9.14
CA PRO A 126 -19.04 6.52 9.40
C PRO A 126 -18.33 7.88 9.32
N GLY A 127 -17.07 7.94 8.90
CA GLY A 127 -16.31 9.18 8.79
C GLY A 127 -15.37 9.19 7.58
N ASP A 128 -14.97 10.39 7.18
CA ASP A 128 -14.21 10.63 5.95
C ASP A 128 -12.87 9.88 5.96
N GLY A 129 -12.53 9.32 4.79
CA GLY A 129 -11.22 8.76 4.55
C GLY A 129 -10.15 9.86 4.53
N THR A 130 -9.03 9.61 5.21
CA THR A 130 -7.93 10.57 5.38
C THR A 130 -6.65 10.15 4.66
N ALA A 131 -6.47 8.85 4.46
CA ALA A 131 -5.36 8.30 3.70
C ALA A 131 -5.72 6.95 3.09
N ILE A 132 -5.17 6.65 1.92
CA ILE A 132 -5.29 5.35 1.22
C ILE A 132 -3.91 4.81 0.93
N ARG A 133 -3.65 3.53 1.24
CA ARG A 133 -2.32 2.94 1.05
C ARG A 133 -2.40 1.55 0.44
N PRO A 134 -1.66 1.30 -0.65
CA PRO A 134 -1.66 0.01 -1.32
C PRO A 134 -0.92 -1.03 -0.48
N ALA A 135 -1.42 -2.25 -0.52
CA ALA A 135 -0.68 -3.42 -0.08
C ALA A 135 0.13 -3.99 -1.24
N PRO A 136 1.31 -4.60 -1.00
CA PRO A 136 2.12 -5.22 -2.05
C PRO A 136 1.41 -6.32 -2.83
N ASP A 137 0.38 -6.96 -2.25
CA ASP A 137 -0.41 -8.03 -2.88
C ASP A 137 -1.57 -7.52 -3.77
N GLY A 138 -1.62 -6.20 -4.00
CA GLY A 138 -2.67 -5.52 -4.75
C GLY A 138 -3.93 -5.20 -3.93
N GLY A 139 -3.94 -5.47 -2.62
CA GLY A 139 -4.93 -4.94 -1.68
C GLY A 139 -4.67 -3.49 -1.31
N LEU A 140 -5.38 -2.98 -0.31
CA LEU A 140 -5.17 -1.62 0.22
C LEU A 140 -5.72 -1.47 1.64
N CYS A 141 -5.36 -0.38 2.30
CA CYS A 141 -6.05 0.10 3.49
C CYS A 141 -6.49 1.56 3.36
N VAL A 142 -7.57 1.92 4.04
CA VAL A 142 -8.07 3.30 4.15
C VAL A 142 -8.13 3.70 5.62
N ALA A 143 -7.48 4.81 5.98
CA ALA A 143 -7.52 5.36 7.33
C ALA A 143 -8.73 6.30 7.51
N HIS A 144 -9.52 6.06 8.54
CA HIS A 144 -10.70 6.86 8.91
C HIS A 144 -10.65 7.20 10.40
N GLY A 145 -10.47 8.48 10.74
CA GLY A 145 -10.43 8.91 12.13
C GLY A 145 -9.42 8.11 12.96
N GLY A 146 -9.90 7.28 13.89
CA GLY A 146 -9.08 6.39 14.73
C GLY A 146 -9.02 4.92 14.30
N SER A 147 -9.46 4.59 13.09
CA SER A 147 -9.50 3.21 12.58
C SER A 147 -8.92 3.13 11.17
N VAL A 148 -8.42 1.95 10.80
CA VAL A 148 -7.94 1.65 9.45
C VAL A 148 -8.71 0.44 8.92
N ARG A 149 -9.39 0.63 7.80
CA ARG A 149 -10.12 -0.41 7.06
C ARG A 149 -9.14 -1.10 6.13
N VAL A 150 -9.13 -2.42 6.11
CA VAL A 150 -8.17 -3.20 5.31
C VAL A 150 -8.94 -4.00 4.27
N TYR A 151 -8.46 -4.01 3.04
CA TYR A 151 -9.08 -4.70 1.92
C TYR A 151 -8.05 -5.63 1.27
N ASN A 152 -8.48 -6.84 0.91
CA ASN A 152 -7.64 -7.74 0.11
C ASN A 152 -7.59 -7.28 -1.36
N TRP A 153 -6.83 -8.01 -2.17
CA TRP A 153 -6.69 -7.72 -3.60
C TRP A 153 -8.00 -7.78 -4.40
N MET A 154 -9.02 -8.51 -3.91
CA MET A 154 -10.37 -8.58 -4.50
C MET A 154 -11.30 -7.46 -3.98
N LEU A 155 -10.77 -6.53 -3.19
CA LEU A 155 -11.49 -5.44 -2.54
C LEU A 155 -12.53 -5.93 -1.51
N ASP A 156 -12.38 -7.16 -1.02
CA ASP A 156 -13.14 -7.63 0.13
C ASP A 156 -12.52 -7.06 1.41
N GLU A 157 -13.36 -6.44 2.21
CA GLU A 157 -12.99 -5.87 3.50
C GLU A 157 -12.63 -6.99 4.50
N ARG A 158 -11.48 -6.84 5.13
CA ARG A 158 -11.00 -7.65 6.26
C ARG A 158 -11.33 -6.95 7.58
N ARG A 159 -10.97 -7.59 8.70
CA ARG A 159 -11.14 -7.00 10.02
C ARG A 159 -10.43 -5.63 10.09
N PRO A 160 -11.15 -4.53 10.43
CA PRO A 160 -10.52 -3.23 10.62
C PRO A 160 -9.53 -3.26 11.80
N VAL A 161 -8.50 -2.43 11.74
CA VAL A 161 -7.50 -2.30 12.80
C VAL A 161 -7.59 -0.93 13.46
N SER A 162 -7.30 -0.88 14.76
CA SER A 162 -7.26 0.35 15.53
C SER A 162 -6.36 0.14 16.74
N LEU A 163 -5.44 1.07 16.97
CA LEU A 163 -4.62 1.09 18.19
C LEU A 163 -5.37 1.75 19.35
N ASP A 164 -6.05 2.86 19.05
CA ASP A 164 -6.92 3.58 19.97
C ASP A 164 -8.03 4.26 19.16
N HIS A 165 -9.26 3.78 19.34
CA HIS A 165 -10.44 4.28 18.62
C HIS A 165 -10.69 5.78 18.83
N TYR A 166 -10.19 6.36 19.91
CA TYR A 166 -10.41 7.77 20.26
C TYR A 166 -9.32 8.72 19.74
N SER A 167 -8.24 8.16 19.21
CA SER A 167 -7.06 8.89 18.76
C SER A 167 -6.94 8.83 17.24
N GLN A 168 -6.54 9.94 16.62
CA GLN A 168 -6.48 10.05 15.16
C GLN A 168 -5.31 9.25 14.60
N VAL A 169 -5.57 8.46 13.55
CA VAL A 169 -4.54 7.85 12.71
C VAL A 169 -3.86 8.95 11.91
N ASN A 170 -2.57 9.12 12.13
CA ASN A 170 -1.75 10.09 11.40
C ASN A 170 -1.21 9.48 10.11
N ALA A 171 -0.82 8.21 10.15
CA ALA A 171 -0.37 7.46 8.99
C ALA A 171 -0.65 5.97 9.17
N ALA A 172 -0.81 5.28 8.06
CA ALA A 172 -0.70 3.83 7.95
C ALA A 172 0.15 3.56 6.72
N ALA A 173 0.85 2.43 6.66
CA ALA A 173 1.52 1.97 5.45
C ALA A 173 1.87 0.49 5.59
N TYR A 174 1.89 -0.25 4.49
CA TYR A 174 2.29 -1.65 4.51
C TYR A 174 3.81 -1.76 4.53
N LEU A 175 4.34 -2.53 5.48
CA LEU A 175 5.73 -2.97 5.45
C LEU A 175 5.90 -4.11 4.45
N ASP A 176 4.95 -5.05 4.48
CA ASP A 176 4.86 -6.22 3.62
C ASP A 176 3.38 -6.61 3.46
N ALA A 177 3.07 -7.66 2.70
CA ALA A 177 1.68 -8.11 2.48
C ALA A 177 0.94 -8.57 3.76
N ALA A 178 1.66 -8.87 4.83
CA ALA A 178 1.15 -9.38 6.09
C ALA A 178 1.20 -8.36 7.25
N THR A 179 2.02 -7.31 7.17
CA THR A 179 2.31 -6.40 8.27
C THR A 179 1.93 -4.95 7.94
N LEU A 180 1.02 -4.39 8.72
CA LEU A 180 0.49 -3.02 8.57
C LEU A 180 0.83 -2.16 9.81
N PRO A 181 1.94 -1.41 9.78
CA PRO A 181 2.18 -0.33 10.72
C PRO A 181 1.14 0.81 10.65
N VAL A 182 0.70 1.26 11.81
CA VAL A 182 -0.25 2.35 12.02
C VAL A 182 0.32 3.31 13.07
N ALA A 183 0.46 4.57 12.68
CA ALA A 183 0.91 5.69 13.50
C ALA A 183 -0.30 6.50 13.98
N VAL A 184 -0.37 6.74 15.28
CA VAL A 184 -1.52 7.34 15.95
C VAL A 184 -1.09 8.53 16.79
N ARG A 185 -1.90 9.59 16.73
CA ARG A 185 -1.74 10.79 17.53
C ARG A 185 -1.89 10.47 19.00
N GLU A 186 -0.99 11.02 19.80
CA GLU A 186 -1.15 10.96 21.24
C GLU A 186 -2.25 11.91 21.71
N LYS A 187 -3.19 11.39 22.49
CA LYS A 187 -4.26 12.20 23.08
C LYS A 187 -4.04 12.36 24.58
N LYS A 188 -4.01 13.60 25.05
CA LYS A 188 -3.91 13.90 26.48
C LYS A 188 -5.24 13.56 27.15
N ARG A 189 -5.33 12.39 27.78
CA ARG A 189 -6.50 11.99 28.58
C ARG A 189 -6.15 12.06 30.07
N LEU A 190 -6.99 12.79 30.82
CA LEU A 190 -7.06 12.66 32.28
C LEU A 190 -8.08 11.55 32.56
N LEU A 191 -7.63 10.41 33.10
CA LEU A 191 -8.57 9.42 33.64
C LEU A 191 -9.11 9.96 34.97
N GLY A 192 -10.34 9.59 35.33
CA GLY A 192 -11.04 10.09 36.53
C GLY A 192 -10.36 9.77 37.87
N ASN A 193 -9.29 8.97 37.85
CA ASN A 193 -8.43 8.64 38.99
C ASN A 193 -7.07 9.39 38.98
N GLY A 194 -6.89 10.38 38.10
CA GLY A 194 -5.62 11.12 37.96
C GLY A 194 -4.51 10.39 37.20
N THR A 195 -4.73 9.13 36.76
CA THR A 195 -3.79 8.42 35.89
C THR A 195 -3.90 8.94 34.44
N ARG A 196 -2.76 9.07 33.77
CA ARG A 196 -2.69 9.49 32.37
C ARG A 196 -2.70 8.24 31.50
N ASP A 197 -3.59 8.20 30.51
CA ASP A 197 -3.58 7.15 29.50
C ASP A 197 -2.56 7.52 28.41
N ASP A 198 -1.64 6.61 28.09
CA ASP A 198 -0.65 6.75 27.02
C ASP A 198 -1.26 6.28 25.68
N GLY A 199 -2.46 6.79 25.38
CA GLY A 199 -3.18 6.56 24.13
C GLY A 199 -2.51 7.32 22.99
N GLY A 200 -1.65 6.63 22.24
CA GLY A 200 -0.83 7.18 21.15
C GLY A 200 0.33 6.27 20.76
N GLY A 201 1.11 6.70 19.77
CA GLY A 201 2.33 6.04 19.32
C GLY A 201 2.13 5.24 18.04
N MET A 202 2.86 4.13 17.89
CA MET A 202 2.85 3.31 16.68
C MET A 202 2.65 1.83 17.01
N ALA A 203 1.94 1.11 16.15
CA ALA A 203 1.73 -0.33 16.28
C ALA A 203 1.68 -1.01 14.92
N ALA A 204 2.14 -2.26 14.84
CA ALA A 204 2.02 -3.11 13.66
C ALA A 204 0.90 -4.13 13.86
N PHE A 205 0.06 -4.28 12.84
CA PHE A 205 -1.04 -5.23 12.82
C PHE A 205 -0.84 -6.28 11.72
N SER A 206 -1.43 -7.45 11.92
CA SER A 206 -1.61 -8.45 10.87
C SER A 206 -2.61 -7.92 9.86
N ALA A 207 -2.18 -7.66 8.62
CA ALA A 207 -3.07 -7.25 7.54
C ALA A 207 -4.14 -8.32 7.24
N ALA A 208 -3.85 -9.59 7.55
CA ALA A 208 -4.75 -10.70 7.27
C ALA A 208 -5.85 -10.86 8.32
N SER A 209 -5.49 -10.84 9.61
CA SER A 209 -6.40 -11.13 10.72
C SER A 209 -6.86 -9.89 11.50
N GLY A 210 -6.14 -8.78 11.36
CA GLY A 210 -6.33 -7.55 12.13
C GLY A 210 -5.73 -7.58 13.54
N ASP A 211 -5.03 -8.65 13.91
CA ASP A 211 -4.46 -8.78 15.26
C ASP A 211 -3.21 -7.92 15.44
N LEU A 212 -3.03 -7.38 16.64
CA LEU A 212 -1.85 -6.62 17.02
C LEU A 212 -0.61 -7.53 17.05
N ARG A 213 0.43 -7.19 16.29
CA ARG A 213 1.72 -7.89 16.28
C ARG A 213 2.71 -7.25 17.23
N HIS A 214 2.94 -5.94 17.05
CA HIS A 214 3.91 -5.20 17.86
C HIS A 214 3.33 -3.84 18.25
N ARG A 215 3.69 -3.38 19.45
CA ARG A 215 3.53 -1.98 19.85
C ARG A 215 4.91 -1.37 20.01
N PHE A 216 5.21 -0.38 19.18
CA PHE A 216 6.51 0.26 19.16
C PHE A 216 6.58 1.29 20.27
N ARG A 217 7.65 1.22 21.08
CA ARG A 217 7.91 2.14 22.17
C ARG A 217 9.08 3.03 21.78
N VAL A 218 9.02 4.30 22.18
CA VAL A 218 10.18 5.20 22.19
C VAL A 218 10.75 5.22 23.59
N GLN A 219 12.07 5.11 23.70
CA GLN A 219 12.84 5.26 24.91
C GLN A 219 13.79 6.46 24.78
N HIS A 220 13.68 7.38 25.73
CA HIS A 220 14.62 8.48 25.91
C HIS A 220 15.32 8.29 27.24
N ALA A 221 16.67 8.33 27.23
CA ALA A 221 17.49 8.03 28.42
C ALA A 221 17.09 6.70 29.12
N ARG A 222 16.77 5.66 28.32
CA ARG A 222 16.31 4.33 28.77
C ARG A 222 14.97 4.33 29.52
N GLN A 223 14.20 5.41 29.45
CA GLN A 223 12.85 5.47 29.99
C GLN A 223 11.85 5.46 28.84
N PRO A 224 10.83 4.57 28.88
CA PRO A 224 9.77 4.61 27.90
C PRO A 224 9.01 5.93 28.03
N LYS A 225 8.75 6.58 26.90
CA LYS A 225 8.00 7.84 26.83
C LYS A 225 6.82 7.69 25.87
N PRO A 226 5.67 8.32 26.18
CA PRO A 226 4.60 8.44 25.22
C PRO A 226 5.00 9.43 24.13
N PHE A 227 4.54 9.20 22.91
CA PHE A 227 4.83 10.04 21.76
C PHE A 227 3.68 10.01 20.76
N THR A 228 3.57 11.08 19.98
CA THR A 228 2.77 11.09 18.76
C THR A 228 3.62 10.56 17.62
N ALA A 229 3.16 9.47 16.98
CA ALA A 229 3.77 8.98 15.75
C ALA A 229 3.11 9.65 14.54
N GLY A 230 3.91 10.12 13.58
CA GLY A 230 3.45 10.82 12.39
C GLY A 230 3.68 10.04 11.10
N ALA A 231 4.37 10.65 10.15
CA ALA A 231 4.71 10.06 8.86
C ALA A 231 5.59 8.82 9.04
N LEU A 232 5.47 7.87 8.10
CA LEU A 232 6.17 6.58 8.11
C LEU A 232 7.03 6.44 6.85
N ALA A 233 8.20 5.81 6.99
CA ALA A 233 9.01 5.31 5.89
C ALA A 233 9.64 3.97 6.26
N PHE A 234 10.07 3.22 5.25
CA PHE A 234 10.66 1.90 5.43
C PHE A 234 11.94 1.77 4.62
N HIS A 235 12.92 1.06 5.17
CA HIS A 235 14.07 0.59 4.42
C HIS A 235 13.92 -0.92 4.20
N GLY A 236 13.62 -1.29 2.95
CA GLY A 236 13.25 -2.67 2.61
C GLY A 236 14.35 -3.69 2.89
N SER A 237 15.61 -3.35 2.62
CA SER A 237 16.72 -4.30 2.74
C SER A 237 17.12 -4.60 4.20
N SER A 238 17.02 -3.61 5.09
CA SER A 238 17.42 -3.78 6.49
C SER A 238 16.24 -4.01 7.44
N GLY A 239 15.00 -4.06 6.93
CA GLY A 239 13.80 -4.20 7.77
C GLY A 239 13.64 -3.06 8.79
N ARG A 240 14.05 -1.83 8.48
CA ARG A 240 13.90 -0.70 9.41
C ARG A 240 12.65 0.10 9.14
N ILE A 241 11.96 0.49 10.21
CA ILE A 241 10.81 1.37 10.20
C ILE A 241 11.24 2.73 10.76
N PHE A 242 10.92 3.79 10.02
CA PHE A 242 11.16 5.17 10.43
C PHE A 242 9.82 5.84 10.68
N ALA A 243 9.72 6.60 11.78
CA ALA A 243 8.53 7.40 12.06
C ALA A 243 8.89 8.77 12.63
N SER A 244 8.18 9.81 12.20
CA SER A 244 8.29 11.11 12.88
C SER A 244 7.66 11.00 14.26
N CYS A 245 8.38 11.52 15.26
CA CYS A 245 8.08 11.35 16.67
C CYS A 245 8.01 12.71 17.33
N LYS A 246 6.85 13.01 17.92
CA LYS A 246 6.64 14.20 18.73
C LYS A 246 6.34 13.81 20.17
N GLY A 247 7.36 13.90 21.03
CA GLY A 247 7.23 13.71 22.49
C GLY A 247 6.70 14.94 23.23
N ARG A 248 6.49 14.80 24.54
CA ARG A 248 5.94 15.88 25.41
C ARG A 248 7.00 16.84 25.99
N LEU A 249 8.26 16.43 26.02
CA LEU A 249 9.36 17.14 26.70
C LEU A 249 10.41 17.64 25.70
N ASN A 250 9.97 18.16 24.54
CA ASN A 250 10.83 18.54 23.42
C ASN A 250 11.72 17.40 22.89
N GLU A 251 11.31 16.15 23.15
CA GLU A 251 11.90 14.95 22.58
C GLU A 251 11.26 14.74 21.19
N HIS A 252 11.70 15.55 20.24
CA HIS A 252 11.24 15.54 18.86
C HIS A 252 12.31 14.94 17.96
N GLY A 253 11.87 14.28 16.88
CA GLY A 253 12.82 13.66 15.97
C GLY A 253 12.22 12.56 15.11
N VAL A 254 13.09 11.70 14.61
CA VAL A 254 12.72 10.49 13.87
C VAL A 254 13.17 9.27 14.65
N GLY A 255 12.21 8.43 15.03
CA GLY A 255 12.50 7.14 15.65
C GLY A 255 12.79 6.07 14.60
N VAL A 256 13.66 5.12 14.94
CA VAL A 256 14.01 3.97 14.11
C VAL A 256 13.74 2.69 14.88
N TRP A 257 13.01 1.76 14.28
CA TRP A 257 12.73 0.45 14.85
C TRP A 257 13.09 -0.67 13.89
N ASP A 258 13.49 -1.80 14.47
CA ASP A 258 13.60 -3.05 13.75
C ASP A 258 12.21 -3.66 13.55
N SER A 259 11.89 -4.04 12.32
CA SER A 259 10.55 -4.52 11.98
C SER A 259 10.25 -5.92 12.49
N ALA A 260 11.27 -6.76 12.69
CA ALA A 260 11.12 -8.15 13.11
C ALA A 260 10.93 -8.26 14.64
N THR A 261 11.69 -7.49 15.41
CA THR A 261 11.67 -7.50 16.88
C THR A 261 10.71 -6.46 17.45
N GLY A 262 10.47 -5.37 16.71
CA GLY A 262 9.75 -4.19 17.21
C GLY A 262 10.55 -3.33 18.18
N GLU A 263 11.84 -3.63 18.39
CA GLU A 263 12.71 -2.87 19.28
C GLU A 263 13.19 -1.58 18.62
N GLN A 264 13.41 -0.56 19.45
CA GLN A 264 13.98 0.70 18.99
C GLN A 264 15.46 0.51 18.69
N ALA A 265 15.84 0.74 17.43
CA ALA A 265 17.22 0.63 16.96
C ALA A 265 17.99 1.95 17.13
N ASP A 266 17.34 3.08 16.87
CA ASP A 266 17.96 4.41 16.99
C ASP A 266 16.91 5.52 17.17
N PHE A 267 17.38 6.74 17.43
CA PHE A 267 16.57 7.96 17.39
C PHE A 267 17.41 9.13 16.89
N PHE A 268 16.93 9.81 15.87
CA PHE A 268 17.51 11.04 15.35
C PHE A 268 16.79 12.22 16.00
N TYR A 269 17.46 12.91 16.93
CA TYR A 269 16.90 14.07 17.60
C TYR A 269 16.86 15.27 16.66
N GLU A 270 15.78 16.04 16.74
CA GLU A 270 15.59 17.28 16.02
C GLU A 270 16.68 18.32 16.36
N PRO A 271 17.49 18.75 15.37
CA PRO A 271 18.41 19.87 15.56
C PRO A 271 17.65 21.20 15.68
N PRO A 272 18.24 22.24 16.30
CA PRO A 272 17.63 23.56 16.36
C PRO A 272 17.23 24.09 14.97
N GLY A 273 15.99 24.54 14.82
CA GLY A 273 15.46 25.08 13.56
C GLY A 273 14.91 24.02 12.58
N CYS A 274 15.01 22.73 12.90
CA CYS A 274 14.32 21.66 12.17
C CYS A 274 12.97 21.36 12.83
N ALA A 275 12.03 20.77 12.08
CA ALA A 275 10.73 20.33 12.60
C ALA A 275 10.49 18.85 12.25
N LEU A 276 11.46 17.99 12.58
CA LEU A 276 11.46 16.57 12.25
C LEU A 276 10.32 15.82 12.93
N GLY A 277 9.97 16.20 14.17
CA GLY A 277 8.87 15.56 14.91
C GLY A 277 7.50 15.81 14.29
N ASP A 278 7.33 16.89 13.53
CA ASP A 278 6.07 17.29 12.90
C ASP A 278 5.98 16.90 11.41
N ALA A 279 6.98 16.18 10.88
CA ALA A 279 7.09 15.86 9.46
C ALA A 279 5.79 15.29 8.86
N ASP A 280 5.45 15.78 7.67
CA ASP A 280 4.32 15.36 6.85
C ASP A 280 4.66 14.14 6.00
N ARG A 281 5.92 14.04 5.58
CA ARG A 281 6.39 12.96 4.73
C ARG A 281 7.77 12.51 5.15
N LEU A 282 7.94 11.20 5.16
CA LEU A 282 9.23 10.53 5.20
C LEU A 282 9.37 9.68 3.93
N GLN A 283 10.56 9.64 3.36
CA GLN A 283 10.88 8.76 2.23
C GLN A 283 12.33 8.31 2.37
N TRP A 284 12.55 7.00 2.42
CA TRP A 284 13.90 6.44 2.40
C TRP A 284 14.43 6.48 0.97
N LEU A 285 15.69 6.88 0.81
CA LEU A 285 16.40 6.95 -0.46
C LEU A 285 17.55 5.93 -0.42
N ASP A 286 17.45 4.87 -1.20
CA ASP A 286 18.39 3.76 -1.18
C ASP A 286 19.77 4.16 -1.74
N ALA A 287 19.80 4.89 -2.84
CA ALA A 287 21.03 5.33 -3.51
C ALA A 287 21.82 6.32 -2.65
N ALA A 288 21.12 7.21 -1.94
CA ALA A 288 21.74 8.15 -1.00
C ALA A 288 22.01 7.51 0.38
N SER A 289 21.37 6.38 0.69
CA SER A 289 21.33 5.80 2.05
C SER A 289 20.91 6.83 3.11
N ALA A 290 19.94 7.66 2.77
CA ALA A 290 19.50 8.79 3.56
C ALA A 290 17.97 8.85 3.65
N LEU A 291 17.45 9.47 4.69
CA LEU A 291 16.02 9.67 4.86
C LEU A 291 15.64 11.09 4.48
N MET A 292 14.80 11.25 3.47
CA MET A 292 14.14 12.52 3.18
C MET A 292 13.04 12.77 4.20
N VAL A 293 13.06 13.95 4.79
CA VAL A 293 12.04 14.45 5.72
C VAL A 293 11.50 15.76 5.18
N ALA A 294 10.18 15.84 5.02
CA ALA A 294 9.52 17.07 4.61
C ALA A 294 8.46 17.49 5.63
N THR A 295 8.56 18.73 6.07
CA THR A 295 7.56 19.40 6.93
C THR A 295 6.96 20.54 6.11
N LEU A 296 5.65 20.46 5.91
CA LEU A 296 4.94 21.18 4.85
C LEU A 296 3.85 22.08 5.42
N PHE A 297 3.43 23.07 4.64
CA PHE A 297 2.24 23.85 4.96
C PHE A 297 0.98 22.96 4.89
N PRO A 298 -0.02 23.11 5.79
CA PRO A 298 -0.17 24.15 6.81
C PRO A 298 0.30 23.76 8.21
N LYS A 299 1.08 22.68 8.37
CA LYS A 299 1.56 22.30 9.72
C LYS A 299 2.56 23.32 10.25
N THR A 300 3.41 23.85 9.38
CA THR A 300 4.35 24.93 9.67
C THR A 300 4.11 26.09 8.70
N ASP A 301 4.53 27.29 9.11
CA ASP A 301 4.40 28.48 8.25
C ASP A 301 5.28 28.39 7.01
N ASN A 302 6.49 27.84 7.19
CA ASN A 302 7.48 27.60 6.13
C ASN A 302 7.63 26.10 5.89
N CYS A 303 7.79 25.73 4.63
CA CYS A 303 8.21 24.39 4.22
C CYS A 303 9.70 24.19 4.53
N SER A 304 10.04 22.99 5.00
CA SER A 304 11.41 22.53 5.10
C SER A 304 11.53 21.10 4.58
N ILE A 305 12.57 20.85 3.80
CA ILE A 305 12.93 19.53 3.28
C ILE A 305 14.37 19.27 3.71
N GLY A 306 14.63 18.13 4.33
CA GLY A 306 15.97 17.73 4.78
C GLY A 306 16.29 16.30 4.37
N LEU A 307 17.57 16.01 4.14
CA LEU A 307 18.10 14.67 3.99
C LEU A 307 18.90 14.32 5.24
N LEU A 308 18.44 13.33 5.99
CA LEU A 308 19.09 12.86 7.20
C LEU A 308 20.01 11.69 6.87
N ASP A 309 21.27 11.79 7.27
CA ASP A 309 22.20 10.66 7.27
C ASP A 309 22.32 10.11 8.70
N PHE A 310 21.98 8.83 8.86
CA PHE A 310 21.99 8.16 10.16
C PHE A 310 23.38 7.66 10.55
N ARG A 311 24.34 7.60 9.61
CA ARG A 311 25.71 7.11 9.87
C ARG A 311 26.51 8.13 10.67
N ASP A 312 26.33 9.41 10.35
CA ASP A 312 26.99 10.54 10.99
C ASP A 312 26.05 11.35 11.91
N LYS A 313 24.74 11.01 11.92
CA LYS A 313 23.69 11.72 12.64
C LYS A 313 23.62 13.20 12.25
N SER A 314 23.79 13.49 10.96
CA SER A 314 23.78 14.84 10.42
C SER A 314 22.61 15.08 9.46
N VAL A 315 22.35 16.36 9.21
CA VAL A 315 21.49 16.81 8.11
C VAL A 315 22.41 17.04 6.92
N ALA A 316 22.52 16.05 6.03
CA ALA A 316 23.42 16.09 4.89
C ALA A 316 23.04 17.16 3.87
N TRP A 317 21.75 17.49 3.79
CA TRP A 317 21.22 18.56 2.94
C TRP A 317 19.91 19.09 3.52
N SER A 318 19.64 20.39 3.32
CA SER A 318 18.37 21.00 3.70
C SER A 318 17.97 22.13 2.74
N TRP A 319 16.67 22.31 2.59
CA TRP A 319 16.05 23.39 1.83
C TRP A 319 14.83 23.92 2.58
N SER A 320 14.55 25.22 2.43
CA SER A 320 13.35 25.86 2.97
C SER A 320 12.80 26.93 2.02
N ASP A 321 11.48 27.15 2.03
CA ASP A 321 10.85 28.27 1.33
C ASP A 321 10.91 29.59 2.12
N ALA A 322 11.53 29.59 3.30
CA ALA A 322 11.73 30.78 4.12
C ALA A 322 12.53 31.84 3.35
N GLY A 323 11.90 32.97 3.04
CA GLY A 323 12.56 34.11 2.36
C GLY A 323 12.47 34.10 0.84
N THR A 324 11.75 33.16 0.21
CA THR A 324 11.44 33.26 -1.23
C THR A 324 10.40 34.37 -1.46
N ALA A 325 10.70 35.31 -2.37
CA ALA A 325 9.90 36.51 -2.64
C ALA A 325 8.52 36.25 -3.30
N GLU A 326 8.16 34.99 -3.57
CA GLU A 326 6.86 34.62 -4.10
C GLU A 326 5.99 34.00 -2.99
N ASP A 327 4.74 34.46 -2.85
CA ASP A 327 3.71 33.98 -1.90
C ASP A 327 3.27 32.50 -2.10
N LYS A 328 4.09 31.68 -2.76
CA LYS A 328 3.74 30.32 -3.19
C LYS A 328 4.29 29.30 -2.20
N ARG A 329 3.45 28.92 -1.22
CA ARG A 329 3.79 27.88 -0.23
C ARG A 329 3.85 26.49 -0.87
N VAL A 330 4.84 25.69 -0.47
CA VAL A 330 4.93 24.29 -0.88
C VAL A 330 3.88 23.46 -0.13
N LEU A 331 3.07 22.71 -0.87
CA LEU A 331 1.98 21.89 -0.35
C LEU A 331 2.34 20.41 -0.28
N HIS A 332 3.24 19.96 -1.15
CA HIS A 332 3.70 18.57 -1.20
C HIS A 332 5.08 18.44 -1.83
N ALA A 333 5.84 17.44 -1.39
CA ALA A 333 7.15 17.11 -1.94
C ALA A 333 7.30 15.59 -2.10
N ILE A 334 8.06 15.15 -3.09
CA ILE A 334 8.46 13.75 -3.29
C ILE A 334 9.88 13.69 -3.88
N ALA A 335 10.70 12.74 -3.43
CA ALA A 335 11.91 12.41 -4.17
C ALA A 335 11.55 11.56 -5.38
N MET A 336 12.12 11.92 -6.54
CA MET A 336 11.89 11.23 -7.80
C MET A 336 12.49 9.82 -7.77
N ASP A 337 12.02 8.93 -8.67
CA ASP A 337 12.47 7.53 -8.73
C ASP A 337 13.99 7.39 -9.03
N ASP A 338 14.61 8.43 -9.60
CA ASP A 338 16.06 8.47 -9.83
C ASP A 338 16.87 8.86 -8.57
N GLU A 339 16.18 9.24 -7.49
CA GLU A 339 16.70 9.76 -6.22
C GLU A 339 17.70 10.92 -6.35
N ARG A 340 17.70 11.62 -7.49
CA ARG A 340 18.60 12.75 -7.77
C ARG A 340 17.91 14.10 -7.68
N SER A 341 16.58 14.10 -7.67
CA SER A 341 15.78 15.32 -7.63
C SER A 341 14.58 15.18 -6.71
N VAL A 342 14.09 16.32 -6.22
CA VAL A 342 12.87 16.41 -5.42
C VAL A 342 11.87 17.26 -6.20
N CYS A 343 10.70 16.71 -6.46
CA CYS A 343 9.59 17.44 -7.06
C CYS A 343 8.71 18.03 -5.96
N VAL A 344 8.28 19.28 -6.16
CA VAL A 344 7.42 20.01 -5.23
C VAL A 344 6.19 20.56 -5.97
N ILE A 345 5.04 20.57 -5.28
CA ILE A 345 3.86 21.32 -5.73
C ILE A 345 3.69 22.55 -4.84
N ASN A 346 3.49 23.69 -5.50
CA ASN A 346 3.26 24.97 -4.83
C ASN A 346 1.79 25.39 -4.95
N GLN A 347 1.36 26.27 -4.04
CA GLN A 347 0.06 26.92 -4.13
C GLN A 347 -0.01 27.83 -5.36
N THR A 348 -0.97 27.57 -6.27
CA THR A 348 -1.30 28.49 -7.37
C THR A 348 -2.42 29.45 -6.94
N THR A 349 -2.24 30.76 -7.11
CA THR A 349 -3.18 31.83 -6.70
C THR A 349 -4.48 31.90 -7.50
N ALA A 350 -4.68 31.04 -8.51
CA ALA A 350 -5.75 31.17 -9.50
C ALA A 350 -7.12 30.56 -9.10
N CYS A 351 -7.20 29.78 -8.01
CA CYS A 351 -8.47 29.23 -7.54
C CYS A 351 -8.67 29.56 -6.06
N GLY A 352 -9.63 30.44 -5.76
CA GLY A 352 -10.01 30.90 -4.43
C GLY A 352 -10.64 29.81 -3.58
N VAL A 353 -9.88 28.74 -3.30
CA VAL A 353 -10.25 27.65 -2.41
C VAL A 353 -9.63 27.93 -1.04
N ARG A 354 -10.46 28.09 0.00
CA ARG A 354 -10.00 28.33 1.38
C ARG A 354 -10.00 27.03 2.17
N TRP A 355 -8.82 26.69 2.71
CA TRP A 355 -8.48 25.37 3.27
C TRP A 355 -8.95 25.14 4.71
N SER A 356 -9.25 23.88 5.07
CA SER A 356 -9.40 23.44 6.47
C SER A 356 -8.37 22.37 6.84
N SER A 357 -7.67 22.58 7.96
CA SER A 357 -6.70 21.65 8.54
C SER A 357 -7.33 20.26 8.76
N ARG A 358 -6.54 19.18 8.59
CA ARG A 358 -6.91 17.75 8.72
C ARG A 358 -7.49 17.32 10.09
N SER A 359 -7.96 18.26 10.89
CA SER A 359 -8.55 18.05 12.21
C SER A 359 -9.37 19.30 12.61
N LYS A 360 -10.55 19.51 12.03
CA LYS A 360 -11.65 20.18 12.73
C LYS A 360 -12.98 19.51 12.43
N LEU A 361 -13.26 18.47 13.21
CA LEU A 361 -14.61 18.20 13.67
C LEU A 361 -15.15 19.53 14.24
N MET A 362 -16.31 19.98 13.77
CA MET A 362 -16.96 21.26 14.08
C MET A 362 -16.41 22.49 13.34
N ASN A 363 -16.84 22.68 12.09
CA ASN A 363 -17.51 23.91 11.68
C ASN A 363 -18.35 23.61 10.43
N ARG A 364 -19.59 24.09 10.43
CA ARG A 364 -20.53 23.97 9.29
C ARG A 364 -19.82 24.43 8.00
N LYS A 365 -19.69 23.54 7.02
CA LYS A 365 -19.26 23.88 5.64
C LYS A 365 -20.19 24.98 5.10
N ALA A 366 -19.62 26.07 4.61
CA ALA A 366 -20.35 26.99 3.74
C ALA A 366 -20.62 26.28 2.40
N PRO A 367 -21.76 26.53 1.72
CA PRO A 367 -22.04 25.92 0.43
C PRO A 367 -21.07 26.47 -0.63
N GLY A 368 -20.27 25.60 -1.26
CA GLY A 368 -19.41 25.95 -2.41
C GLY A 368 -17.90 25.96 -2.19
N GLU A 369 -17.39 25.54 -1.02
CA GLU A 369 -15.94 25.48 -0.74
C GLU A 369 -15.39 24.05 -0.91
N GLU A 370 -14.64 23.81 -1.99
CA GLU A 370 -13.91 22.55 -2.23
C GLU A 370 -12.66 22.48 -1.34
N SER A 371 -12.22 21.31 -0.89
CA SER A 371 -11.01 21.17 -0.07
C SER A 371 -10.06 20.15 -0.70
N CYS A 372 -9.10 20.64 -1.49
CA CYS A 372 -8.20 19.82 -2.32
C CYS A 372 -6.73 20.00 -1.91
N TYR A 373 -6.12 19.05 -1.20
CA TYR A 373 -4.67 19.09 -0.97
C TYR A 373 -3.98 18.37 -2.13
N PRO A 374 -3.25 19.07 -3.02
CA PRO A 374 -2.58 18.40 -4.12
C PRO A 374 -1.49 17.48 -3.57
N LYS A 375 -1.33 16.32 -4.22
CA LYS A 375 -0.37 15.31 -3.84
C LYS A 375 0.42 14.83 -5.05
N LEU A 376 1.61 14.34 -4.76
CA LEU A 376 2.55 13.78 -5.71
C LEU A 376 2.83 12.32 -5.39
N ALA A 377 2.87 11.49 -6.44
CA ALA A 377 3.43 10.15 -6.40
C ALA A 377 4.29 9.93 -7.64
N THR A 378 5.31 9.09 -7.53
CA THR A 378 6.11 8.61 -8.66
C THR A 378 5.99 7.10 -8.74
N HIS A 379 6.01 6.57 -9.96
CA HIS A 379 6.04 5.14 -10.19
C HIS A 379 6.56 4.84 -11.60
N GLY A 380 7.62 4.03 -11.69
CA GLY A 380 8.14 3.57 -12.99
C GLY A 380 8.64 4.71 -13.88
N GLY A 381 9.14 5.80 -13.29
CA GLY A 381 9.59 7.00 -14.01
C GLY A 381 8.46 7.93 -14.48
N GLN A 382 7.20 7.64 -14.14
CA GLN A 382 6.07 8.54 -14.34
C GLN A 382 5.78 9.32 -13.06
N LEU A 383 5.40 10.59 -13.21
CA LEU A 383 4.99 11.47 -12.11
C LEU A 383 3.47 11.67 -12.14
N PHE A 384 2.84 11.58 -10.99
CA PHE A 384 1.40 11.71 -10.82
C PHE A 384 1.11 12.89 -9.89
N SER A 385 0.17 13.75 -10.28
CA SER A 385 -0.28 14.88 -9.46
C SER A 385 -1.79 14.90 -9.35
N SER A 386 -2.33 14.95 -8.13
CA SER A 386 -3.76 15.14 -7.92
C SER A 386 -4.13 16.61 -7.83
N MET A 387 -5.18 17.02 -8.54
CA MET A 387 -5.80 18.33 -8.41
C MET A 387 -7.31 18.19 -8.59
N ASN A 388 -8.07 18.69 -7.62
CA ASN A 388 -9.52 18.56 -7.55
C ASN A 388 -9.97 17.10 -7.69
N ASP A 389 -10.76 16.78 -8.71
CA ASP A 389 -11.30 15.44 -9.01
C ASP A 389 -10.46 14.66 -10.05
N SER A 390 -9.22 15.11 -10.31
CA SER A 390 -8.38 14.59 -11.38
C SER A 390 -6.95 14.24 -10.94
N ILE A 391 -6.36 13.27 -11.64
CA ILE A 391 -4.94 12.92 -11.54
C ILE A 391 -4.30 13.15 -12.90
N SER A 392 -3.32 14.05 -12.94
CA SER A 392 -2.47 14.30 -14.09
C SER A 392 -1.28 13.36 -14.07
N VAL A 393 -0.99 12.73 -15.21
CA VAL A 393 0.14 11.83 -15.43
C VAL A 393 1.16 12.54 -16.31
N PHE A 394 2.39 12.58 -15.85
CA PHE A 394 3.52 13.18 -16.54
C PHE A 394 4.56 12.11 -16.84
N SER A 395 4.91 11.97 -18.12
CA SER A 395 5.79 10.91 -18.62
C SER A 395 6.99 11.48 -19.39
N GLY A 396 8.05 10.68 -19.50
CA GLY A 396 9.27 11.04 -20.21
C GLY A 396 10.26 11.87 -19.37
N PRO A 397 11.47 12.15 -19.89
CA PRO A 397 12.54 12.80 -19.13
C PRO A 397 12.18 14.22 -18.67
N GLU A 398 11.41 14.95 -19.49
CA GLU A 398 10.96 16.31 -19.19
C GLU A 398 9.63 16.34 -18.42
N HIS A 399 9.09 15.17 -18.02
CA HIS A 399 7.82 15.04 -17.29
C HIS A 399 6.70 15.87 -17.93
N VAL A 400 6.41 15.61 -19.22
CA VAL A 400 5.34 16.29 -19.95
C VAL A 400 4.00 15.64 -19.61
N LEU A 401 2.94 16.44 -19.49
CA LEU A 401 1.58 15.95 -19.26
C LEU A 401 1.13 15.07 -20.45
N THR A 402 0.89 13.79 -20.19
CA THR A 402 0.50 12.80 -21.20
C THR A 402 -0.93 12.29 -21.03
N SER A 403 -1.44 12.25 -19.81
CA SER A 403 -2.79 11.78 -19.50
C SER A 403 -3.41 12.53 -18.32
N THR A 404 -4.74 12.61 -18.31
CA THR A 404 -5.51 13.10 -17.17
C THR A 404 -6.60 12.09 -16.86
N LEU A 405 -6.51 11.46 -15.70
CA LEU A 405 -7.52 10.58 -15.16
C LEU A 405 -8.54 11.43 -14.41
N ARG A 406 -9.80 11.35 -14.79
CA ARG A 406 -10.84 12.16 -14.15
C ARG A 406 -12.11 11.35 -13.94
N ARG A 407 -12.79 11.66 -12.84
CA ARG A 407 -14.15 11.17 -12.59
C ARG A 407 -14.99 12.22 -11.88
N SER A 408 -16.29 12.23 -12.19
CA SER A 408 -17.25 13.18 -11.60
C SER A 408 -17.89 12.70 -10.29
N TYR A 409 -17.71 11.44 -9.90
CA TYR A 409 -18.35 10.82 -8.73
C TYR A 409 -17.39 10.76 -7.55
N GLY A 410 -17.87 11.09 -6.33
CA GLY A 410 -17.07 11.14 -5.10
C GLY A 410 -16.47 12.50 -4.74
N GLY A 411 -16.52 13.47 -5.66
CA GLY A 411 -16.00 14.82 -5.41
C GLY A 411 -14.46 14.86 -5.38
N PRO A 412 -13.87 15.89 -4.74
CA PRO A 412 -12.43 16.11 -4.76
C PRO A 412 -11.60 14.95 -4.17
N ILE A 413 -10.42 14.74 -4.73
CA ILE A 413 -9.44 13.75 -4.27
C ILE A 413 -8.80 14.25 -2.98
N CYS A 414 -8.84 13.41 -1.95
CA CYS A 414 -8.22 13.68 -0.65
C CYS A 414 -6.86 13.00 -0.49
N ASP A 415 -6.70 11.82 -1.10
CA ASP A 415 -5.47 11.06 -1.14
C ASP A 415 -5.44 10.14 -2.35
N PHE A 416 -4.25 9.83 -2.83
CA PHE A 416 -4.09 8.74 -3.78
C PHE A 416 -2.75 8.06 -3.53
N SER A 417 -2.63 6.82 -3.97
CA SER A 417 -1.39 6.07 -3.86
C SER A 417 -1.29 5.02 -4.94
N ILE A 418 -0.06 4.74 -5.33
CA ILE A 418 0.28 3.74 -6.34
C ILE A 418 1.04 2.63 -5.63
N GLY A 419 0.67 1.38 -5.89
CA GLY A 419 1.42 0.24 -5.37
C GLY A 419 0.99 -1.07 -6.00
N GLY A 420 1.96 -1.97 -6.11
CA GLY A 420 1.83 -3.15 -6.95
C GLY A 420 1.59 -2.73 -8.40
N ASP A 421 0.43 -3.09 -8.92
CA ASP A 421 -0.01 -2.90 -10.30
C ASP A 421 -1.22 -1.95 -10.43
N ARG A 422 -1.46 -1.12 -9.40
CA ARG A 422 -2.71 -0.36 -9.24
C ARG A 422 -2.50 1.07 -8.77
N LEU A 423 -3.38 1.94 -9.23
CA LEU A 423 -3.57 3.29 -8.70
C LEU A 423 -4.87 3.33 -7.89
N PHE A 424 -4.77 3.79 -6.65
CA PHE A 424 -5.90 3.95 -5.74
C PHE A 424 -6.15 5.42 -5.46
N VAL A 425 -7.40 5.86 -5.58
CA VAL A 425 -7.81 7.26 -5.42
C VAL A 425 -8.91 7.34 -4.38
N LEU A 426 -8.70 8.11 -3.32
CA LEU A 426 -9.65 8.30 -2.24
C LEU A 426 -10.28 9.69 -2.36
N HIS A 427 -11.60 9.73 -2.29
CA HIS A 427 -12.36 10.95 -2.46
C HIS A 427 -12.88 11.49 -1.12
N ASN A 428 -13.09 12.81 -1.06
CA ASN A 428 -13.57 13.53 0.12
C ASN A 428 -15.08 13.45 0.33
N GLU A 429 -15.85 13.04 -0.66
CA GLU A 429 -17.31 12.91 -0.57
C GLU A 429 -17.72 11.44 -0.77
N GLU A 430 -18.91 11.08 -0.26
CA GLU A 430 -19.49 9.74 -0.42
C GLU A 430 -18.65 8.58 0.16
N ASN A 431 -17.56 8.90 0.89
CA ASN A 431 -16.60 7.95 1.45
C ASN A 431 -16.13 6.90 0.43
N VAL A 432 -15.94 7.26 -0.84
CA VAL A 432 -15.62 6.32 -1.92
C VAL A 432 -14.13 6.31 -2.26
N PHE A 433 -13.61 5.16 -2.66
CA PHE A 433 -12.33 5.09 -3.35
C PHE A 433 -12.43 4.36 -4.69
N ASP A 434 -11.62 4.81 -5.63
CA ASP A 434 -11.50 4.28 -6.98
C ASP A 434 -10.21 3.46 -7.14
N VAL A 435 -10.32 2.42 -7.95
CA VAL A 435 -9.22 1.52 -8.33
C VAL A 435 -9.03 1.62 -9.84
N TRP A 436 -7.83 2.01 -10.24
CA TRP A 436 -7.42 2.14 -11.63
C TRP A 436 -6.38 1.08 -11.97
N GLU A 437 -6.59 0.40 -13.09
CA GLU A 437 -5.78 -0.74 -13.53
C GLU A 437 -5.37 -0.57 -14.99
N THR A 438 -4.16 -1.04 -15.33
CA THR A 438 -3.74 -1.13 -16.72
C THR A 438 -4.27 -2.43 -17.32
N PRO A 439 -5.09 -2.38 -18.38
CA PRO A 439 -5.60 -3.59 -19.01
C PRO A 439 -4.45 -4.40 -19.64
N PRO A 440 -4.59 -5.74 -19.73
CA PRO A 440 -3.61 -6.56 -20.44
C PRO A 440 -3.48 -6.08 -21.90
N PRO A 441 -2.32 -6.31 -22.54
CA PRO A 441 -2.15 -5.95 -23.94
C PRO A 441 -3.21 -6.65 -24.80
N PRO A 442 -3.70 -6.01 -25.88
CA PRO A 442 -4.64 -6.65 -26.80
C PRO A 442 -3.99 -7.88 -27.43
N ILE A 443 -4.79 -8.93 -27.66
CA ILE A 443 -4.38 -10.09 -28.45
C ILE A 443 -4.30 -9.60 -29.90
N ILE A 444 -3.12 -9.71 -30.52
CA ILE A 444 -2.86 -9.34 -31.92
C ILE A 444 -3.15 -10.51 -32.84
#